data_AF-A0A7X0RFU0-F1
#
_entry.id   AF-A0A7X0RFU0-F1
#
_cell.length_a   1.000
_cell.length_b   1.000
_cell.length_c   1.000
_cell.angle_alpha   90.00
_cell.angle_beta   90.00
_cell.angle_gamma   90.00
#
_symmetry.space_group_name_H-M   'P 1'
#
loop_
_entity.id
_entity.type
_entity.pdbx_description
1 polymer ?
#
loop_
_entity_poly.entity_id
_entity_poly.type
_entity_poly.pdbx_seq_one_letter_code
_entity_poly.pdbx_strand_id
1 'polypeptide(L)'
;MTRVEDGEITAVTSRTRDSADSFGDQWNVTGRYTDLDAMLADPAVEAVYVATPHPRHVHDAIRSMEARKPVLCEKSMAMNASEVQRMLDAAAANGVFRWRRSGAGSFLPTASCSSCSTQE
;
A
#
# COMPACT_ATOMS: atom_id res chain seq x y z
N MET A 1 -0.35 10.54 19.94
CA MET A 1 -0.61 9.99 18.58
C MET A 1 0.75 9.73 17.97
N THR A 2 1.22 8.50 18.01
CA THR A 2 2.59 8.15 17.62
C THR A 2 2.68 8.19 16.11
N ARG A 3 3.24 9.29 15.59
CA ARG A 3 3.64 9.42 14.19
C ARG A 3 4.81 8.46 13.97
N VAL A 4 4.83 7.75 12.86
CA VAL A 4 6.09 7.09 12.44
C VAL A 4 7.06 8.24 12.17
N GLU A 5 8.22 8.24 12.82
CA GLU A 5 9.16 9.39 12.77
C GLU A 5 9.54 9.75 11.33
N ASP A 6 9.59 8.74 10.46
CA ASP A 6 9.94 8.87 9.04
C ASP A 6 8.74 8.70 8.08
N GLY A 7 7.50 8.85 8.57
CA GLY A 7 6.29 8.62 7.78
C GLY A 7 5.31 9.80 7.76
N GLU A 8 4.86 10.18 6.56
CA GLU A 8 3.82 11.18 6.36
C GLU A 8 2.73 10.67 5.40
N ILE A 9 1.48 11.03 5.68
CA ILE A 9 0.36 10.76 4.78
C ILE A 9 0.30 11.91 3.78
N THR A 10 0.84 11.69 2.58
CA THR A 10 0.88 12.68 1.50
C THR A 10 -0.41 12.71 0.68
N ALA A 11 -1.11 11.58 0.60
CA ALA A 11 -2.32 11.43 -0.20
C ALA A 11 -3.38 10.51 0.41
N VAL A 12 -4.64 10.77 0.05
CA VAL A 12 -5.79 9.91 0.28
C VAL A 12 -6.62 9.79 -0.99
N THR A 13 -7.13 8.59 -1.28
CA THR A 13 -8.09 8.35 -2.37
C THR A 13 -9.39 7.75 -1.83
N SER A 14 -10.52 8.23 -2.34
CA SER A 14 -11.86 7.69 -2.05
C SER A 14 -12.73 7.74 -3.29
N ARG A 15 -13.80 6.93 -3.34
CA ARG A 15 -14.75 6.96 -4.48
C ARG A 15 -15.58 8.24 -4.56
N THR A 16 -15.68 8.99 -3.45
CA THR A 16 -16.42 10.25 -3.36
C THR A 16 -15.50 11.35 -2.88
N ARG A 17 -15.67 12.55 -3.47
CA ARG A 17 -14.92 13.75 -3.10
C ARG A 17 -15.08 14.06 -1.61
N ASP A 18 -16.31 14.07 -1.11
CA ASP A 18 -16.63 14.38 0.28
C ASP A 18 -15.90 13.50 1.30
N SER A 19 -15.76 12.20 1.02
CA SER A 19 -15.04 11.29 1.92
C SER A 19 -13.53 11.50 1.88
N ALA A 20 -12.97 11.80 0.70
CA ALA A 20 -11.55 12.16 0.58
C ALA A 20 -11.26 13.48 1.31
N ASP A 21 -12.15 14.47 1.18
CA ASP A 21 -12.03 15.77 1.83
C ASP A 21 -12.18 15.65 3.35
N SER A 22 -13.19 14.91 3.83
CA SER A 22 -13.39 14.69 5.26
C SER A 22 -12.18 14.01 5.92
N PHE A 23 -11.58 13.01 5.26
CA PHE A 23 -10.36 12.37 5.75
C PHE A 23 -9.17 13.34 5.69
N GLY A 24 -9.03 14.07 4.58
CA GLY A 24 -7.96 15.04 4.39
C GLY A 24 -8.01 16.19 5.40
N ASP A 25 -9.20 16.64 5.79
CA ASP A 25 -9.39 17.67 6.81
C ASP A 25 -9.06 17.12 8.21
N GLN A 26 -9.46 15.88 8.50
CA GLN A 26 -9.17 15.24 9.79
C GLN A 26 -7.67 15.02 10.02
N TRP A 27 -6.93 14.67 8.98
CA TRP A 27 -5.52 14.26 9.07
C TRP A 27 -4.54 15.24 8.41
N ASN A 28 -5.02 16.40 7.95
CA ASN A 28 -4.25 17.43 7.24
C ASN A 28 -3.54 16.92 5.97
N VAL A 29 -4.22 16.07 5.19
CA VAL A 29 -3.71 15.53 3.93
C VAL A 29 -4.10 16.45 2.77
N THR A 30 -3.11 16.94 2.03
CA THR A 30 -3.29 17.85 0.90
C THR A 30 -3.60 17.11 -0.40
N GLY A 31 -2.99 15.95 -0.63
CA GLY A 31 -3.26 15.11 -1.80
C GLY A 31 -4.61 14.40 -1.68
N ARG A 32 -5.65 14.93 -2.31
CA ARG A 32 -7.02 14.39 -2.21
C ARG A 32 -7.52 13.94 -3.56
N TYR A 33 -7.68 12.63 -3.72
CA TYR A 33 -7.97 12.00 -4.99
C TYR A 33 -9.33 11.30 -4.98
N THR A 34 -10.00 11.30 -6.13
CA THR A 34 -11.20 10.49 -6.37
C THR A 34 -10.95 9.29 -7.28
N ASP A 35 -9.72 9.20 -7.78
CA ASP A 35 -9.26 8.16 -8.69
C ASP A 35 -7.95 7.58 -8.14
N LEU A 36 -7.80 6.26 -8.24
CA LEU A 36 -6.63 5.57 -7.71
C LEU A 36 -5.41 5.84 -8.59
N ASP A 37 -5.56 5.76 -9.90
CA ASP A 37 -4.44 5.89 -10.84
C ASP A 37 -3.85 7.31 -10.80
N ALA A 38 -4.70 8.33 -10.66
CA ALA A 38 -4.28 9.71 -10.42
C ALA A 38 -3.46 9.86 -9.13
N MET A 39 -3.85 9.18 -8.05
CA MET A 39 -3.06 9.18 -6.80
C MET A 39 -1.73 8.45 -6.98
N LEU A 40 -1.71 7.32 -7.70
CA LEU A 40 -0.50 6.53 -7.92
C LEU A 40 0.52 7.22 -8.83
N ALA A 41 0.06 8.12 -9.70
CA ALA A 41 0.91 8.95 -10.55
C ALA A 41 1.61 10.08 -9.79
N ASP A 42 1.18 10.39 -8.57
CA ASP A 42 1.81 11.41 -7.73
C ASP A 42 3.20 10.95 -7.25
N PRO A 43 4.29 11.68 -7.58
CA PRO A 43 5.62 11.32 -7.11
C PRO A 43 5.78 11.41 -5.59
N ALA A 44 4.92 12.17 -4.89
CA ALA A 44 4.92 12.24 -3.42
C ALA A 44 4.35 10.99 -2.73
N VAL A 45 3.73 10.08 -3.49
CA VAL A 45 3.22 8.80 -2.95
C VAL A 45 4.29 7.74 -3.12
N GLU A 46 5.00 7.39 -2.06
CA GLU A 46 6.10 6.42 -2.12
C GLU A 46 5.66 4.99 -1.78
N ALA A 47 4.61 4.84 -0.97
CA ALA A 47 4.00 3.57 -0.59
C ALA A 47 2.49 3.73 -0.42
N VAL A 48 1.74 2.63 -0.51
CA VAL A 48 0.28 2.63 -0.42
C VAL A 48 -0.20 1.74 0.72
N TYR A 49 -1.08 2.30 1.54
CA TYR A 49 -1.82 1.57 2.55
C TYR A 49 -3.27 1.33 2.06
N VAL A 50 -3.62 0.07 1.83
CA VAL A 50 -4.95 -0.32 1.33
C VAL A 50 -5.84 -0.71 2.52
N ALA A 51 -6.80 0.17 2.82
CA ALA A 51 -7.83 -0.01 3.84
C ALA A 51 -9.25 0.14 3.25
N THR A 52 -9.43 -0.29 2.00
CA THR A 52 -10.73 -0.25 1.31
C THR A 52 -11.60 -1.45 1.73
N PRO A 53 -12.91 -1.49 1.40
CA PRO A 53 -13.71 -2.70 1.69
C PRO A 53 -13.11 -3.95 1.02
N HIS A 54 -13.17 -5.11 1.68
CA HIS A 54 -12.46 -6.34 1.28
C HIS A 54 -12.52 -6.70 -0.22
N PRO A 55 -13.65 -6.56 -0.94
CA PRO A 55 -13.69 -6.88 -2.38
C PRO A 55 -12.79 -6.01 -3.25
N ARG A 56 -12.36 -4.85 -2.77
CA ARG A 56 -11.49 -3.92 -3.49
C ARG A 56 -10.01 -4.06 -3.15
N HIS A 57 -9.66 -4.72 -2.04
CA HIS A 57 -8.27 -4.88 -1.60
C HIS A 57 -7.36 -5.40 -2.71
N VAL A 58 -7.78 -6.48 -3.38
CA VAL A 58 -6.98 -7.14 -4.41
C VAL A 58 -6.76 -6.24 -5.61
N HIS A 59 -7.81 -5.56 -6.07
CA HIS A 59 -7.72 -4.62 -7.18
C HIS A 59 -6.78 -3.46 -6.84
N ASP A 60 -7.03 -2.77 -5.73
CA ASP A 60 -6.29 -1.56 -5.37
C ASP A 60 -4.81 -1.89 -5.05
N ALA A 61 -4.55 -3.04 -4.44
CA ALA A 61 -3.20 -3.50 -4.16
C ALA A 61 -2.44 -3.87 -5.44
N ILE A 62 -3.04 -4.66 -6.35
CA ILE A 62 -2.39 -5.01 -7.61
C ILE A 62 -2.08 -3.76 -8.42
N ARG A 63 -3.03 -2.83 -8.56
CA ARG A 63 -2.80 -1.55 -9.26
C ARG A 63 -1.65 -0.74 -8.67
N SER A 64 -1.59 -0.66 -7.35
CA SER A 64 -0.51 0.05 -6.66
C SER A 64 0.86 -0.61 -6.92
N MET A 65 0.91 -1.94 -6.94
CA MET A 65 2.11 -2.71 -7.24
C MET A 65 2.54 -2.58 -8.71
N GLU A 66 1.59 -2.54 -9.66
CA GLU A 66 1.83 -2.25 -11.08
C GLU A 66 2.42 -0.84 -11.27
N ALA A 67 1.99 0.13 -10.46
CA ALA A 67 2.56 1.47 -10.40
C ALA A 67 3.93 1.53 -9.67
N ARG A 68 4.51 0.38 -9.34
CA ARG A 68 5.77 0.21 -8.59
C ARG A 68 5.76 0.83 -7.20
N LYS A 69 4.59 0.93 -6.56
CA LYS A 69 4.46 1.37 -5.17
C LYS A 69 4.34 0.15 -4.24
N PRO A 70 5.20 0.02 -3.20
CA PRO A 70 5.01 -0.94 -2.12
C PRO A 70 3.62 -0.85 -1.48
N VAL A 71 3.04 -1.99 -1.13
CA VAL A 71 1.69 -2.05 -0.56
C VAL A 71 1.67 -2.71 0.82
N LEU A 72 1.05 -2.02 1.77
CA LEU A 72 0.56 -2.59 3.03
C LEU A 72 -0.96 -2.74 2.95
N CYS A 73 -1.46 -3.97 2.90
CA CYS A 73 -2.89 -4.24 2.80
C CYS A 73 -3.47 -4.70 4.14
N GLU A 74 -4.58 -4.11 4.55
CA GLU A 74 -5.28 -4.48 5.79
C GLU A 74 -5.79 -5.92 5.78
N LYS A 75 -6.03 -6.46 6.98
CA LYS A 75 -6.67 -7.76 7.15
C LYS A 75 -8.18 -7.65 6.93
N SER A 76 -8.87 -8.60 6.30
CA SER A 76 -8.40 -9.77 5.54
C SER A 76 -7.91 -9.35 4.15
N MET A 77 -6.67 -9.73 3.81
CA MET A 77 -5.97 -9.24 2.62
C MET A 77 -6.69 -9.57 1.29
N ALA A 78 -7.41 -10.68 1.24
CA ALA A 78 -8.24 -11.05 0.09
C ALA A 78 -9.35 -12.04 0.51
N MET A 79 -10.28 -12.35 -0.40
CA MET A 79 -11.41 -13.23 -0.11
C MET A 79 -11.02 -14.72 -0.08
N ASN A 80 -9.95 -15.11 -0.78
CA ASN A 80 -9.47 -16.49 -0.82
C ASN A 80 -7.97 -16.56 -1.17
N ALA A 81 -7.40 -17.77 -1.10
CA ALA A 81 -5.98 -17.99 -1.32
C ALA A 81 -5.51 -17.70 -2.76
N SER A 82 -6.35 -17.90 -3.78
CA SER A 82 -5.95 -17.63 -5.17
C SER A 82 -5.83 -16.13 -5.41
N GLU A 83 -6.67 -15.32 -4.77
CA GLU A 83 -6.53 -13.87 -4.82
C GLU A 83 -5.27 -13.37 -4.14
N VAL A 84 -4.91 -13.94 -2.99
CA VAL A 84 -3.64 -13.65 -2.34
C VAL A 84 -2.50 -13.98 -3.30
N GLN A 85 -2.51 -15.16 -3.94
CA GLN A 85 -1.46 -15.55 -4.88
C GLN A 85 -1.30 -14.52 -6.02
N ARG A 86 -2.39 -14.03 -6.61
CA ARG A 86 -2.34 -12.97 -7.64
C ARG A 86 -1.63 -11.71 -7.15
N MET A 87 -1.88 -11.31 -5.89
CA MET A 87 -1.18 -10.16 -5.29
C MET A 87 0.32 -10.44 -5.12
N LEU A 88 0.70 -11.68 -4.81
CA LEU A 88 2.12 -12.05 -4.66
C LEU A 88 2.85 -12.04 -6.00
N ASP A 89 2.20 -12.56 -7.03
CA ASP A 89 2.74 -12.61 -8.38
C ASP A 89 2.93 -11.18 -8.92
N ALA A 90 1.94 -10.30 -8.68
CA ALA A 90 2.04 -8.88 -9.02
C ALA A 90 3.20 -8.19 -8.29
N ALA A 91 3.39 -8.47 -7.00
CA ALA A 91 4.50 -7.91 -6.22
C ALA A 91 5.86 -8.32 -6.80
N ALA A 92 6.02 -9.63 -7.06
CA ALA A 92 7.25 -10.20 -7.59
C ALA A 92 7.56 -9.68 -9.01
N ALA A 93 6.55 -9.62 -9.88
CA ALA A 93 6.70 -9.18 -11.27
C ALA A 93 7.14 -7.70 -11.37
N ASN A 94 6.73 -6.87 -10.42
CA ASN A 94 7.04 -5.44 -10.41
C ASN A 94 8.23 -5.07 -9.51
N GLY A 95 8.86 -6.08 -8.87
CA GLY A 95 9.98 -5.86 -7.95
C GLY A 95 9.63 -5.03 -6.72
N VAL A 96 8.35 -5.00 -6.35
CA VAL A 96 7.86 -4.19 -5.22
C VAL A 96 7.84 -4.98 -3.93
N PHE A 97 8.05 -4.25 -2.85
CA PHE A 97 8.23 -4.78 -1.52
C PHE A 97 6.97 -5.48 -0.98
N ARG A 98 7.12 -6.71 -0.46
CA ARG A 98 6.04 -7.45 0.22
C ARG A 98 6.24 -7.49 1.73
N TRP A 99 5.22 -7.02 2.44
CA TRP A 99 5.08 -7.20 3.89
C TRP A 99 4.62 -8.64 4.20
N ARG A 100 5.49 -9.48 4.77
CA ARG A 100 5.11 -10.82 5.29
C ARG A 100 5.30 -10.85 6.79
N ARG A 101 4.29 -11.29 7.53
CA ARG A 101 4.43 -11.62 8.95
C ARG A 101 5.27 -12.91 9.07
N SER A 102 6.53 -12.77 9.46
CA SER A 102 7.31 -13.89 9.99
C SER A 102 6.80 -14.25 11.39
N GLY A 103 6.81 -15.54 11.74
CA GLY A 103 6.28 -16.05 12.99
C GLY A 103 7.09 -15.62 14.21
N ALA A 104 6.96 -14.36 14.62
CA ALA A 104 7.37 -13.79 15.92
C ALA A 104 6.89 -12.32 16.07
N GLY A 105 5.81 -11.92 15.39
CA GLY A 105 5.30 -10.54 15.46
C GLY A 105 6.15 -9.50 14.69
N SER A 106 7.25 -9.91 14.06
CA SER A 106 8.06 -9.05 13.21
C SER A 106 7.65 -9.18 11.74
N PHE A 107 7.52 -8.02 11.09
CA PHE A 107 7.33 -7.91 9.66
C PHE A 107 8.69 -7.76 8.99
N LEU A 108 9.12 -8.78 8.26
CA LEU A 108 10.42 -8.77 7.61
C LEU A 108 10.29 -8.47 6.12
N PRO A 109 11.28 -7.75 5.57
CA PRO A 109 11.34 -7.54 4.17
C PRO A 109 11.78 -8.76 3.37
N THR A 110 10.87 -9.32 2.57
CA THR A 110 11.19 -10.28 1.50
C THR A 110 11.07 -9.60 0.15
N ALA A 111 12.00 -8.69 -0.13
CA ALA A 111 12.42 -8.42 -1.49
C ALA A 111 13.87 -8.91 -1.57
N SER A 112 14.20 -9.82 -2.49
CA SER A 112 15.59 -10.13 -2.79
C SER A 112 16.17 -8.93 -3.55
N CYS A 113 16.52 -7.89 -2.81
CA CYS A 113 17.28 -6.77 -3.30
C CYS A 113 18.73 -7.26 -3.41
N SER A 114 19.20 -7.52 -4.63
CA SER A 114 20.56 -8.01 -4.91
C SER A 114 21.68 -7.07 -4.43
N SER A 115 21.33 -5.88 -3.97
CA SER A 115 22.23 -4.85 -3.45
C SER A 115 22.17 -4.68 -1.93
N CYS A 116 21.28 -5.38 -1.22
CA CYS A 116 21.23 -5.35 0.24
C CYS A 116 22.02 -6.56 0.78
N SER A 117 23.34 -6.49 0.64
CA SER A 117 24.24 -7.35 1.41
C SER A 117 24.05 -7.01 2.89
N THR A 118 23.72 -8.04 3.66
CA THR A 118 23.77 -8.12 5.12
C THR A 118 24.74 -7.10 5.72
N GLN A 119 24.23 -6.12 6.44
CA GLN A 119 24.98 -5.51 7.53
C GLN A 119 24.42 -6.07 8.83
N GLU A 120 25.36 -6.49 9.67
CA GLU A 120 25.26 -7.39 10.82
C GLU A 120 24.32 -6.92 11.93
#